data_AF-A0A0R3N337-F1
#
_entry.id   AF-A0A0R3N337-F1
#
_cell.length_a   1.000
_cell.length_b   1.000
_cell.length_c   1.000
_cell.angle_alpha   90.00
_cell.angle_beta   90.00
_cell.angle_gamma   90.00
#
_symmetry.space_group_name_H-M   'P 1'
#
loop_
_entity.id
_entity.type
_entity.pdbx_description
1 polymer ?
#
loop_
_entity_poly.entity_id
_entity_poly.type
_entity_poly.pdbx_seq_one_letter_code
_entity_poly.pdbx_strand_id
1 'polypeptide(L)'
;MPVKRKPTPKNTAKAKAAEPEPAKPAGMSQTEIATLLGVTQQRVSQLIQQGVFQTANGRLSPWQAVPAYIRSIKVDDGTARIRAAKAIEIETRNAKERSELISLEDVNYAVGMIASKFCGELAGVAAASTRDLGLREIIQSHLTAAILRFKASLDAVAADAKAGRPIVDDGGSDDED
;
A
#
# COMPACT_ATOMS: atom_id res chain seq x y z
N MET A 1 -98.14 -5.22 -43.44
CA MET A 1 -98.05 -4.35 -44.64
C MET A 1 -97.57 -2.96 -44.22
N PRO A 2 -96.81 -2.23 -45.07
CA PRO A 2 -95.44 -1.81 -44.73
C PRO A 2 -95.12 -0.31 -44.96
N VAL A 3 -93.82 0.02 -44.89
CA VAL A 3 -93.09 1.16 -45.52
C VAL A 3 -93.23 2.54 -44.82
N LYS A 4 -92.22 3.38 -44.55
CA LYS A 4 -90.96 3.74 -45.27
C LYS A 4 -89.80 4.20 -44.35
N ARG A 5 -88.58 4.09 -44.90
CA ARG A 5 -87.25 4.39 -44.32
C ARG A 5 -86.76 5.84 -44.61
N LYS A 6 -85.92 6.37 -43.69
CA LYS A 6 -84.71 7.25 -43.84
C LYS A 6 -84.86 8.68 -44.44
N PRO A 7 -83.94 9.67 -44.21
CA PRO A 7 -82.49 9.55 -43.88
C PRO A 7 -81.88 10.51 -42.81
N THR A 8 -80.59 10.26 -42.48
CA THR A 8 -79.61 10.98 -41.62
C THR A 8 -79.19 12.38 -42.11
N PRO A 9 -78.49 13.19 -41.27
CA PRO A 9 -77.03 13.29 -41.45
C PRO A 9 -76.18 13.25 -40.16
N LYS A 10 -74.92 12.88 -40.37
CA LYS A 10 -73.78 12.88 -39.44
C LYS A 10 -73.48 14.29 -38.92
N ASN A 11 -73.04 14.42 -37.67
CA ASN A 11 -71.97 15.37 -37.38
C ASN A 11 -71.02 14.87 -36.30
N THR A 12 -69.77 14.79 -36.73
CA THR A 12 -68.55 14.41 -36.03
C THR A 12 -68.05 15.58 -35.17
N ALA A 13 -67.86 15.37 -33.87
CA ALA A 13 -67.09 16.27 -33.01
C ALA A 13 -66.02 15.49 -32.25
N LYS A 14 -64.89 15.32 -32.94
CA LYS A 14 -63.50 15.23 -32.46
C LYS A 14 -63.31 15.23 -30.93
N ALA A 15 -62.96 14.07 -30.37
CA ALA A 15 -62.29 13.98 -29.07
C ALA A 15 -60.88 14.58 -29.20
N LYS A 16 -60.62 15.60 -28.38
CA LYS A 16 -59.33 16.29 -28.25
C LYS A 16 -58.31 15.31 -27.65
N ALA A 17 -57.25 15.03 -28.41
CA ALA A 17 -56.15 14.15 -28.01
C ALA A 17 -55.46 14.71 -26.76
N ALA A 18 -55.38 13.86 -25.73
CA ALA A 18 -54.50 14.07 -24.59
C ALA A 18 -53.07 13.72 -25.01
N GLU A 19 -52.17 14.64 -24.72
CA GLU A 19 -50.71 14.51 -24.82
C GLU A 19 -50.23 13.32 -23.99
N PRO A 20 -49.37 12.41 -24.51
CA PRO A 20 -48.86 11.31 -23.70
C PRO A 20 -47.81 11.83 -22.70
N GLU A 21 -48.11 11.70 -21.41
CA GLU A 21 -47.12 11.86 -20.33
C GLU A 21 -45.90 10.95 -20.60
N PRO A 22 -44.66 11.41 -20.33
CA PRO A 22 -43.49 10.59 -20.52
C PRO A 22 -43.54 9.38 -19.59
N ALA A 23 -43.50 8.18 -20.18
CA ALA A 23 -43.52 6.92 -19.47
C ALA A 23 -42.46 6.90 -18.36
N LYS A 24 -42.89 6.88 -17.09
CA LYS A 24 -42.01 6.55 -15.96
C LYS A 24 -41.29 5.23 -16.29
N PRO A 25 -39.96 5.16 -16.29
CA PRO A 25 -39.29 3.90 -16.58
C PRO A 25 -39.67 2.90 -15.49
N ALA A 26 -40.23 1.77 -15.90
CA ALA A 26 -40.50 0.66 -15.03
C ALA A 26 -39.19 0.27 -14.32
N GLY A 27 -39.14 0.43 -13.00
CA GLY A 27 -37.96 0.02 -12.23
C GLY A 27 -37.73 -1.49 -12.38
N MET A 28 -36.49 -1.94 -12.25
CA MET A 28 -36.13 -3.35 -12.23
C MET A 28 -36.15 -3.91 -10.80
N SER A 29 -36.37 -5.21 -10.69
CA SER A 29 -36.16 -5.97 -9.46
C SER A 29 -34.66 -6.09 -9.13
N GLN A 30 -34.34 -6.44 -7.88
CA GLN A 30 -32.94 -6.64 -7.46
C GLN A 30 -32.24 -7.73 -8.26
N THR A 31 -32.97 -8.78 -8.66
CA THR A 31 -32.43 -9.90 -9.45
C THR A 31 -32.08 -9.47 -10.86
N GLU A 32 -32.93 -8.66 -11.50
CA GLU A 32 -32.66 -8.12 -12.85
C GLU A 32 -31.46 -7.15 -12.84
N ILE A 33 -31.34 -6.30 -11.80
CA ILE A 33 -30.18 -5.43 -11.60
C ILE A 33 -28.91 -6.25 -11.33
N ALA A 34 -29.00 -7.32 -10.55
CA ALA A 34 -27.87 -8.20 -10.27
C ALA A 34 -27.31 -8.80 -11.58
N THR A 35 -28.18 -9.30 -12.45
CA THR A 35 -27.81 -9.80 -13.78
C THR A 35 -27.23 -8.70 -14.66
N LEU A 36 -27.82 -7.50 -14.67
CA LEU A 36 -27.35 -6.37 -15.45
C LEU A 36 -25.94 -5.91 -15.04
N LEU A 37 -25.65 -5.92 -13.74
CA LEU A 37 -24.36 -5.51 -13.19
C LEU A 37 -23.34 -6.66 -13.12
N GLY A 38 -23.74 -7.90 -13.44
CA GLY A 38 -22.89 -9.09 -13.35
C GLY A 38 -22.49 -9.46 -11.92
N VAL A 39 -23.34 -9.17 -10.93
CA VAL A 39 -23.09 -9.46 -9.50
C VAL A 39 -24.19 -10.33 -8.90
N THR A 40 -23.99 -10.80 -7.67
CA THR A 40 -25.02 -11.58 -6.95
C THR A 40 -26.13 -10.68 -6.40
N GLN A 41 -27.35 -11.22 -6.25
CA GLN A 41 -28.47 -10.51 -5.64
C GLN A 41 -28.16 -10.05 -4.20
N GLN A 42 -27.42 -10.87 -3.44
CA GLN A 42 -26.96 -10.53 -2.10
C GLN A 42 -26.07 -9.27 -2.10
N ARG A 43 -25.20 -9.11 -3.11
CA ARG A 43 -24.37 -7.92 -3.27
C ARG A 43 -25.22 -6.68 -3.56
N VAL A 44 -26.27 -6.80 -4.37
CA VAL A 44 -27.21 -5.70 -4.61
C VAL A 44 -27.93 -5.29 -3.32
N SER A 45 -28.34 -6.25 -2.49
CA SER A 45 -28.95 -5.97 -1.18
C SER A 45 -28.00 -5.23 -0.23
N GLN A 46 -26.72 -5.63 -0.18
CA GLN A 46 -25.69 -4.91 0.59
C GLN A 46 -25.51 -3.47 0.10
N LEU A 47 -25.49 -3.24 -1.22
CA LEU A 47 -25.35 -1.90 -1.79
C LEU A 47 -26.56 -1.00 -1.52
N ILE A 48 -27.76 -1.57 -1.38
CA ILE A 48 -28.95 -0.85 -0.90
C ILE A 48 -28.79 -0.48 0.57
N GLN A 49 -28.35 -1.42 1.43
CA GLN A 49 -28.11 -1.17 2.85
C GLN A 49 -27.03 -0.10 3.10
N GLN A 50 -26.01 -0.07 2.24
CA GLN A 50 -24.95 0.94 2.25
C GLN A 50 -25.38 2.29 1.67
N GLY A 51 -26.63 2.41 1.18
CA GLY A 51 -27.17 3.63 0.60
C GLY A 51 -26.63 3.98 -0.79
N VAL A 52 -25.89 3.06 -1.44
CA VAL A 52 -25.35 3.26 -2.80
C VAL A 52 -26.48 3.21 -3.83
N PHE A 53 -27.48 2.36 -3.62
CA PHE A 53 -28.67 2.29 -4.45
C PHE A 53 -29.89 2.81 -3.71
N GLN A 54 -30.68 3.66 -4.38
CA GLN A 54 -31.98 4.10 -3.89
C GLN A 54 -33.08 3.25 -4.51
N THR A 55 -33.99 2.77 -3.66
CA THR A 55 -35.16 2.02 -4.11
C THR A 55 -36.40 2.91 -4.03
N ALA A 56 -37.22 2.87 -5.09
CA ALA A 56 -38.54 3.48 -5.09
C ALA A 56 -39.56 2.34 -5.17
N ASN A 57 -40.36 2.16 -4.11
CA ASN A 57 -41.35 1.07 -4.00
C ASN A 57 -40.74 -0.32 -4.22
N GLY A 58 -39.53 -0.56 -3.70
CA GLY A 58 -38.83 -1.84 -3.84
C GLY A 58 -38.28 -2.13 -5.24
N ARG A 59 -38.37 -1.18 -6.17
CA ARG A 59 -37.80 -1.28 -7.53
C ARG A 59 -36.63 -0.30 -7.69
N LEU A 60 -35.67 -0.68 -8.51
CA LEU A 60 -34.42 0.03 -8.76
C LEU A 60 -34.43 0.61 -10.17
N SER A 61 -34.00 1.87 -10.32
CA SER A 61 -33.80 2.43 -11.65
C SER A 61 -32.44 1.99 -12.22
N PRO A 62 -32.38 1.28 -13.36
CA PRO A 62 -31.11 0.86 -13.95
C PRO A 62 -30.22 2.06 -14.31
N TRP A 63 -30.83 3.19 -14.72
CA TRP A 63 -30.14 4.44 -15.06
C TRP A 63 -29.40 5.06 -13.86
N GLN A 64 -29.87 4.82 -12.64
CA GLN A 64 -29.21 5.29 -11.42
C GLN A 64 -28.26 4.24 -10.84
N ALA A 65 -28.63 2.97 -10.90
CA ALA A 65 -27.85 1.87 -10.34
C ALA A 65 -26.50 1.67 -11.04
N VAL A 66 -26.45 1.71 -12.38
CA VAL A 66 -25.20 1.45 -13.12
C VAL A 66 -24.11 2.49 -12.82
N PRO A 67 -24.36 3.82 -12.91
CA PRO A 67 -23.34 4.81 -12.59
C PRO A 67 -22.98 4.81 -11.09
N ALA A 68 -23.94 4.55 -10.20
CA ALA A 68 -23.67 4.46 -8.76
C ALA A 68 -22.75 3.28 -8.42
N TYR A 69 -22.95 2.13 -9.07
CA TYR A 69 -22.10 0.96 -8.90
C TYR A 69 -20.66 1.23 -9.38
N ILE A 70 -20.50 1.80 -10.57
CA ILE A 70 -19.18 2.17 -11.11
C ILE A 70 -18.45 3.15 -10.16
N ARG A 71 -19.17 4.13 -9.60
CA ARG A 71 -18.60 5.05 -8.59
C ARG A 71 -18.20 4.32 -7.31
N SER A 72 -19.00 3.38 -6.83
CA SER A 72 -18.68 2.61 -5.62
C SER A 72 -17.41 1.77 -5.77
N ILE A 73 -17.17 1.15 -6.95
CA ILE A 73 -15.94 0.39 -7.22
C ILE A 73 -14.71 1.30 -7.21
N LYS A 74 -14.82 2.52 -7.74
CA LYS A 74 -13.70 3.49 -7.74
C LYS A 74 -13.35 4.02 -6.34
N VAL A 75 -14.28 3.94 -5.39
CA VAL A 75 -14.05 4.37 -3.99
C VAL A 75 -13.54 3.21 -3.13
N ASP A 76 -13.84 1.96 -3.50
CA ASP A 76 -13.44 0.73 -2.79
C ASP A 76 -11.98 0.32 -3.09
N ASP A 77 -11.06 1.29 -2.98
CA ASP A 77 -9.60 1.15 -3.10
C ASP A 77 -8.96 0.42 -1.90
N GLY A 78 -9.77 -0.10 -0.97
CA GLY A 78 -9.27 -0.92 0.15
C GLY A 78 -8.51 -2.16 -0.34
N THR A 79 -8.90 -2.72 -1.49
CA THR A 79 -8.18 -3.82 -2.13
C THR A 79 -6.86 -3.37 -2.78
N ALA A 80 -6.76 -2.12 -3.24
CA ALA A 80 -5.53 -1.56 -3.80
C ALA A 80 -4.45 -1.40 -2.71
N ARG A 81 -4.83 -0.97 -1.49
CA ARG A 81 -3.91 -0.89 -0.35
C ARG A 81 -3.38 -2.25 0.08
N ILE A 82 -4.24 -3.26 0.12
CA ILE A 82 -3.84 -4.64 0.47
C ILE A 82 -2.93 -5.22 -0.62
N ARG A 83 -3.20 -4.97 -1.90
CA ARG A 83 -2.32 -5.38 -3.00
C ARG A 83 -0.98 -4.66 -2.98
N ALA A 84 -0.96 -3.36 -2.69
CA ALA A 84 0.27 -2.58 -2.54
C ALA A 84 1.13 -3.09 -1.37
N ALA A 85 0.51 -3.38 -0.23
CA ALA A 85 1.22 -3.97 0.92
C ALA A 85 1.81 -5.35 0.58
N LYS A 86 1.05 -6.21 -0.10
CA LYS A 86 1.53 -7.52 -0.57
C LYS A 86 2.64 -7.39 -1.63
N ALA A 87 2.58 -6.38 -2.49
CA ALA A 87 3.61 -6.14 -3.49
C ALA A 87 4.95 -5.78 -2.83
N ILE A 88 4.93 -4.90 -1.82
CA ILE A 88 6.11 -4.53 -1.02
C ILE A 88 6.68 -5.75 -0.28
N GLU A 89 5.82 -6.60 0.28
CA GLU A 89 6.24 -7.83 0.95
C GLU A 89 6.93 -8.82 -0.02
N ILE A 90 6.40 -8.98 -1.23
CA ILE A 90 6.99 -9.85 -2.25
C ILE A 90 8.31 -9.27 -2.76
N GLU A 91 8.39 -7.95 -2.96
CA GLU A 91 9.60 -7.28 -3.41
C GLU A 91 10.72 -7.41 -2.36
N THR A 92 10.41 -7.16 -1.08
CA THR A 92 11.37 -7.33 0.02
C THR A 92 11.80 -8.79 0.20
N ARG A 93 10.92 -9.78 -0.04
CA ARG A 93 11.27 -11.21 -0.03
C ARG A 93 12.17 -11.57 -1.21
N ASN A 94 11.84 -11.15 -2.42
CA ASN A 94 12.64 -11.42 -3.61
C ASN A 94 14.03 -10.78 -3.54
N ALA A 95 14.13 -9.56 -3.01
CA ALA A 95 15.41 -8.89 -2.80
C ALA A 95 16.30 -9.59 -1.76
N LYS A 96 15.71 -10.18 -0.71
CA LYS A 96 16.43 -11.06 0.22
C LYS A 96 16.90 -12.36 -0.45
N GLU A 97 16.04 -13.00 -1.25
CA GLU A 97 16.39 -14.24 -1.97
C GLU A 97 17.49 -14.03 -3.03
N ARG A 98 17.60 -12.82 -3.59
CA ARG A 98 18.68 -12.43 -4.51
C ARG A 98 19.98 -12.02 -3.81
N SER A 99 20.04 -12.09 -2.48
CA SER A 99 21.17 -11.59 -1.68
C SER A 99 21.46 -10.10 -1.87
N GLU A 100 20.51 -9.31 -2.36
CA GLU A 100 20.63 -7.86 -2.53
C GLU A 100 20.40 -7.12 -1.18
N LEU A 101 19.77 -7.79 -0.22
CA LEU A 101 19.53 -7.29 1.14
C LEU A 101 20.09 -8.26 2.18
N ILE A 102 21.11 -7.82 2.91
CA ILE A 102 21.64 -8.53 4.08
C ILE A 102 21.00 -7.94 5.35
N SER A 103 20.76 -8.80 6.35
CA SER A 103 20.30 -8.36 7.67
C SER A 103 21.37 -7.53 8.36
N LEU A 104 21.02 -6.35 8.88
CA LEU A 104 21.91 -5.54 9.70
C LEU A 104 22.39 -6.29 10.95
N GLU A 105 21.59 -7.23 11.47
CA GLU A 105 21.97 -8.07 12.61
C GLU A 105 23.14 -8.99 12.24
N ASP A 106 23.11 -9.61 11.06
CA ASP A 106 24.18 -10.50 10.58
C ASP A 106 25.47 -9.73 10.32
N VAL A 107 25.37 -8.51 9.75
CA VAL A 107 26.53 -7.62 9.55
C VAL A 107 27.13 -7.22 10.89
N ASN A 108 26.31 -6.76 11.84
CA ASN A 108 26.78 -6.37 13.16
C ASN A 108 27.44 -7.55 13.89
N TYR A 109 26.89 -8.75 13.76
CA TYR A 109 27.48 -9.95 14.31
C TYR A 109 28.85 -10.27 13.68
N ALA A 110 28.94 -10.25 12.35
CA ALA A 110 30.19 -10.50 11.63
C ALA A 110 31.27 -9.45 11.96
N VAL A 111 30.93 -8.16 11.95
CA VAL A 111 31.84 -7.07 12.32
C VAL A 111 32.27 -7.18 13.77
N GLY A 112 31.33 -7.48 14.69
CA GLY A 112 31.63 -7.67 16.11
C GLY A 112 32.58 -8.85 16.35
N MET A 113 32.42 -9.96 15.62
CA MET A 113 33.35 -11.08 15.65
C MET A 113 34.76 -10.68 15.17
N ILE A 114 34.86 -9.96 14.05
CA ILE A 114 36.14 -9.50 13.50
C ILE A 114 36.83 -8.55 14.48
N ALA A 115 36.11 -7.55 14.98
CA ALA A 115 36.64 -6.58 15.95
C ALA A 115 37.08 -7.27 17.26
N SER A 116 36.31 -8.25 17.75
CA SER A 116 36.66 -9.00 18.95
C SER A 116 37.93 -9.81 18.76
N LYS A 117 38.08 -10.51 17.63
CA LYS A 117 39.32 -11.24 17.31
C LYS A 117 40.50 -10.28 17.22
N PHE A 118 40.35 -9.16 16.51
CA PHE A 118 41.38 -8.15 16.39
C PHE A 118 41.82 -7.58 17.75
N CYS A 119 40.88 -7.23 18.62
CA CYS A 119 41.20 -6.77 19.97
C CYS A 119 41.89 -7.87 20.81
N GLY A 120 41.51 -9.13 20.61
CA GLY A 120 42.17 -10.28 21.23
C GLY A 120 43.63 -10.44 20.80
N GLU A 121 43.93 -10.27 19.51
CA GLU A 121 45.32 -10.30 19.00
C GLU A 121 46.16 -9.12 19.51
N LEU A 122 45.53 -7.96 19.71
CA LEU A 122 46.18 -6.79 20.31
C LEU A 122 46.38 -6.92 21.82
N ALA A 123 45.64 -7.83 22.47
CA ALA A 123 45.78 -8.08 23.89
C ALA A 123 47.15 -8.66 24.19
N GLY A 124 47.96 -7.93 24.95
CA GLY A 124 49.31 -8.35 25.32
C GLY A 124 50.42 -7.79 24.41
N VAL A 125 50.10 -7.02 23.37
CA VAL A 125 51.12 -6.31 22.57
C VAL A 125 52.00 -5.45 23.47
N ALA A 126 51.43 -4.65 24.37
CA ALA A 126 52.18 -3.83 25.31
C ALA A 126 53.15 -4.66 26.19
N ALA A 127 52.74 -5.87 26.59
CA ALA A 127 53.58 -6.77 27.39
C ALA A 127 54.70 -7.44 26.57
N ALA A 128 54.45 -7.74 25.30
CA ALA A 128 55.43 -8.29 24.37
C ALA A 128 56.44 -7.24 23.89
N SER A 129 56.04 -5.97 23.78
CA SER A 129 56.89 -4.89 23.29
C SER A 129 58.00 -4.47 24.25
N THR A 130 57.79 -4.59 25.57
CA THR A 130 58.77 -4.13 26.57
C THR A 130 58.65 -4.84 27.92
N ARG A 131 59.77 -4.92 28.65
CA ARG A 131 59.84 -5.38 30.04
C ARG A 131 59.70 -4.25 31.07
N ASP A 132 59.85 -3.00 30.64
CA ASP A 132 59.65 -1.82 31.48
C ASP A 132 58.15 -1.64 31.75
N LEU A 133 57.77 -1.59 33.02
CA LEU A 133 56.38 -1.44 33.45
C LEU A 133 55.81 -0.05 33.12
N GLY A 134 56.62 1.01 33.23
CA GLY A 134 56.17 2.37 32.94
C GLY A 134 55.91 2.56 31.45
N LEU A 135 56.85 2.10 30.61
CA LEU A 135 56.66 2.15 29.15
C LEU A 135 55.50 1.25 28.68
N ARG A 136 55.30 0.10 29.33
CA ARG A 136 54.15 -0.78 29.05
C ARG A 136 52.82 -0.09 29.32
N GLU A 137 52.69 0.63 30.43
CA GLU A 137 51.46 1.35 30.77
C GLU A 137 51.15 2.45 29.73
N ILE A 138 52.18 3.18 29.29
CA ILE A 138 52.05 4.18 28.22
C ILE A 138 51.55 3.53 26.92
N ILE A 139 52.19 2.44 26.46
CA ILE A 139 51.78 1.72 25.24
C ILE A 139 50.33 1.23 25.37
N GLN A 140 49.97 0.64 26.50
CA GLN A 140 48.62 0.12 26.75
C GLN A 140 47.56 1.24 26.70
N SER A 141 47.88 2.42 27.25
CA SER A 141 47.02 3.59 27.23
C SER A 141 46.78 4.08 25.79
N HIS A 142 47.83 4.25 25.00
CA HIS A 142 47.72 4.65 23.60
C HIS A 142 46.95 3.64 22.75
N LEU A 143 47.21 2.34 22.96
CA LEU A 143 46.51 1.26 22.27
C LEU A 143 45.00 1.27 22.59
N THR A 144 44.66 1.43 23.87
CA THR A 144 43.27 1.50 24.33
C THR A 144 42.56 2.73 23.76
N ALA A 145 43.22 3.89 23.75
CA ALA A 145 42.69 5.10 23.15
C ALA A 145 42.44 4.94 21.65
N ALA A 146 43.35 4.28 20.92
CA ALA A 146 43.16 3.97 19.50
C ALA A 146 41.97 3.03 19.25
N ILE A 147 41.82 1.97 20.05
CA ILE A 147 40.68 1.05 19.98
C ILE A 147 39.36 1.78 20.24
N LEU A 148 39.32 2.71 21.22
CA LEU A 148 38.12 3.49 21.50
C LEU A 148 37.75 4.44 20.36
N ARG A 149 38.73 5.09 19.71
CA ARG A 149 38.49 5.91 18.50
C ARG A 149 37.95 5.07 17.35
N PHE A 150 38.55 3.90 17.12
CA PHE A 150 38.09 2.95 16.11
C PHE A 150 36.64 2.50 16.37
N LYS A 151 36.31 2.15 17.61
CA LYS A 151 34.95 1.81 18.01
C LYS A 151 33.96 2.96 17.73
N ALA A 152 34.30 4.19 18.11
CA ALA A 152 33.44 5.35 17.88
C ALA A 152 33.15 5.58 16.39
N SER A 153 34.15 5.37 15.52
CA SER A 153 33.98 5.43 14.06
C SER A 153 33.02 4.33 13.56
N LEU A 154 33.19 3.08 14.02
CA LEU A 154 32.27 1.99 13.66
C LEU A 154 30.84 2.22 14.14
N ASP A 155 30.66 2.76 15.35
CA ASP A 155 29.33 3.07 15.90
C ASP A 155 28.63 4.16 15.07
N ALA A 156 29.38 5.16 14.56
CA ALA A 156 28.85 6.18 13.65
C ALA A 156 28.40 5.58 12.31
N VAL A 157 29.24 4.74 11.70
CA VAL A 157 28.92 4.02 10.45
C VAL A 157 27.68 3.13 10.63
N ALA A 158 27.58 2.41 11.74
CA ALA A 158 26.43 1.57 12.06
C ALA A 158 25.14 2.41 12.23
N ALA A 159 25.24 3.60 12.83
CA ALA A 159 24.12 4.52 12.96
C ALA A 159 23.64 5.06 11.60
N ASP A 160 24.56 5.38 10.69
CA ASP A 160 24.23 5.82 9.33
C ASP A 160 23.60 4.70 8.49
N ALA A 161 24.15 3.50 8.57
CA ALA A 161 23.58 2.32 7.92
C ALA A 161 22.14 2.06 8.41
N LYS A 162 21.89 2.18 9.72
CA LYS A 162 20.56 2.02 10.30
C LYS A 162 19.58 3.14 9.88
N ALA A 163 20.09 4.35 9.66
CA ALA A 163 19.31 5.48 9.18
C ALA A 163 19.08 5.46 7.66
N GLY A 164 19.69 4.52 6.93
CA GLY A 164 19.64 4.45 5.46
C GLY A 164 20.40 5.60 4.79
N ARG A 165 21.34 6.23 5.51
CA ARG A 165 22.24 7.24 4.93
C ARG A 165 23.39 6.54 4.19
N PRO A 166 23.93 7.16 3.13
CA PRO A 166 25.12 6.64 2.48
C PRO A 166 26.27 6.58 3.50
N ILE A 167 26.95 5.44 3.55
CA ILE A 167 28.18 5.28 4.34
C ILE A 167 29.27 6.03 3.59
N VAL A 168 29.76 7.11 4.19
CA VAL A 168 30.89 7.88 3.67
C VAL A 168 32.11 7.53 4.50
N ASP A 169 33.18 7.10 3.85
CA ASP A 169 34.47 6.95 4.49
C ASP A 169 35.11 8.35 4.58
N ASP A 170 35.12 8.94 5.77
CA ASP A 170 35.78 10.22 6.06
C ASP A 170 37.30 10.03 6.31
N GLY A 171 37.83 8.86 5.96
CA GLY A 171 39.23 8.50 6.11
C GLY A 171 40.17 9.24 5.17
N GLY A 172 40.57 10.45 5.56
CA GLY A 172 41.84 11.05 5.14
C GLY A 172 41.71 12.34 4.32
N SER A 173 41.33 13.44 4.96
CA SER A 173 41.97 14.73 4.66
C SER A 173 43.11 14.89 5.65
N ASP A 174 44.27 14.31 5.33
CA ASP A 174 45.52 14.78 5.94
C ASP A 174 45.76 16.17 5.35
N ASP A 175 45.53 17.20 6.17
CA ASP A 175 46.04 18.54 5.94
C ASP A 175 47.57 18.43 5.82
N GLU A 176 48.09 18.56 4.60
CA GLU A 176 49.51 18.83 4.34
C GLU A 176 49.81 20.27 4.79
N ASP A 177 50.48 20.41 5.94
CA ASP A 177 51.25 21.61 6.33
C ASP A 177 52.69 21.21 6.72
#